data_AF-R5X7Q7-F1
#
_entry.id   AF-R5X7Q7-F1
#
_cell.length_a   1.000
_cell.length_b   1.000
_cell.length_c   1.000
_cell.angle_alpha   90.00
_cell.angle_beta   90.00
_cell.angle_gamma   90.00
#
_symmetry.space_group_name_H-M   'P 1'
#
loop_
_entity.id
_entity.type
_entity.pdbx_description
1 polymer ?
#
loop_
_entity_poly.entity_id
_entity_poly.type
_entity_poly.pdbx_seq_one_letter_code
_entity_poly.pdbx_strand_id
1 'polypeptide(L)'
;MERIIKYGGKLFFGSLVICILSFFYFKLIPCTKISNLIGYIFLEAFLGYNFYIGYKYKLSIKESLIVGILGCGFGIFLLFFATYTYYILNDIYWSNWMVEFYFLPTMSFINDFFKDMTLIYTVSLIILNILLVFLGSRIRYCKEKFNLIKQSKQKNNLFTYRDFL
;
A
#
# COMPACT_ATOMS: atom_id res chain seq x y z
N MET A 1 -17.07 -12.33 1.26
CA MET A 1 -15.76 -12.91 1.64
C MET A 1 -14.88 -13.24 0.45
N GLU A 2 -15.38 -13.95 -0.56
CA GLU A 2 -14.58 -14.35 -1.74
C GLU A 2 -13.89 -13.18 -2.46
N ARG A 3 -14.60 -12.07 -2.68
CA ARG A 3 -14.01 -10.83 -3.24
C ARG A 3 -12.86 -10.27 -2.39
N ILE A 4 -13.02 -10.28 -1.07
CA ILE A 4 -12.02 -9.77 -0.13
C ILE A 4 -10.75 -10.62 -0.22
N ILE A 5 -10.89 -11.95 -0.19
CA ILE A 5 -9.76 -12.88 -0.32
C ILE A 5 -9.07 -12.70 -1.68
N LYS A 6 -9.84 -12.60 -2.76
CA LYS A 6 -9.29 -12.41 -4.12
C LYS A 6 -8.46 -11.13 -4.25
N TYR A 7 -8.98 -10.00 -3.78
CA TYR A 7 -8.29 -8.72 -3.90
C TYR A 7 -7.19 -8.53 -2.84
N GLY A 8 -7.41 -9.03 -1.62
CA GLY A 8 -6.41 -9.08 -0.56
C GLY A 8 -5.22 -9.95 -0.96
N GLY A 9 -5.46 -11.14 -1.51
CA GLY A 9 -4.41 -12.01 -2.04
C GLY A 9 -3.65 -11.35 -3.19
N LYS A 10 -4.35 -10.69 -4.13
CA LYS A 10 -3.69 -9.95 -5.22
C LYS A 10 -2.82 -8.80 -4.70
N LEU A 11 -3.28 -8.10 -3.66
CA LEU A 11 -2.49 -7.06 -3.00
C LEU A 11 -1.26 -7.66 -2.32
N PHE A 12 -1.44 -8.71 -1.53
CA PHE A 12 -0.38 -9.43 -0.84
C PHE A 12 0.72 -9.89 -1.80
N PHE A 13 0.36 -10.64 -2.86
CA PHE A 13 1.34 -11.17 -3.80
C PHE A 13 2.03 -10.06 -4.60
N GLY A 14 1.30 -9.01 -5.01
CA GLY A 14 1.91 -7.89 -5.71
C GLY A 14 2.90 -7.12 -4.84
N SER A 15 2.54 -6.84 -3.58
CA SER A 15 3.45 -6.21 -2.62
C SER A 15 4.68 -7.09 -2.35
N LEU A 16 4.50 -8.41 -2.22
CA LEU A 16 5.60 -9.36 -2.02
C LEU A 16 6.57 -9.40 -3.20
N VAL A 17 6.07 -9.36 -4.45
CA VAL A 17 6.92 -9.26 -5.64
C VAL A 17 7.74 -7.97 -5.62
N ILE A 18 7.13 -6.84 -5.25
CA ILE A 18 7.85 -5.56 -5.13
C ILE A 18 8.95 -5.65 -4.05
N CYS A 19 8.66 -6.26 -2.90
CA CYS A 19 9.67 -6.50 -1.85
C CYS A 19 10.83 -7.36 -2.36
N ILE A 20 10.56 -8.47 -3.06
CA ILE A 20 11.61 -9.34 -3.64
C ILE A 20 12.48 -8.60 -4.64
N LEU A 21 11.86 -7.86 -5.58
CA LEU A 21 12.61 -7.10 -6.59
C LEU A 21 13.46 -6.01 -5.94
N SER A 22 12.91 -5.32 -4.93
CA SER A 22 13.64 -4.31 -4.16
C SER A 22 14.81 -4.93 -3.39
N PHE A 23 14.61 -6.11 -2.79
CA PHE A 23 15.67 -6.87 -2.11
C PHE A 23 16.85 -7.12 -3.05
N PHE A 24 16.61 -7.70 -4.23
CA PHE A 24 17.68 -7.95 -5.20
C PHE A 24 18.36 -6.66 -5.64
N TYR A 25 17.58 -5.61 -5.88
CA TYR A 25 18.12 -4.32 -6.31
C TYR A 25 19.08 -3.72 -5.27
N PHE A 26 18.64 -3.56 -4.03
CA PHE A 26 19.45 -2.93 -2.98
C PHE A 26 20.59 -3.81 -2.46
N LYS A 27 20.48 -5.15 -2.57
CA LYS A 27 21.59 -6.05 -2.20
C LYS A 27 22.69 -6.14 -3.25
N LEU A 28 22.34 -6.03 -4.54
CA LEU A 28 23.29 -6.22 -5.64
C LEU A 28 23.96 -4.93 -6.09
N ILE A 29 23.29 -3.78 -5.92
CA ILE A 29 23.77 -2.49 -6.43
C ILE A 29 24.27 -1.63 -5.27
N PRO A 30 25.51 -1.09 -5.34
CA PRO A 30 26.04 -0.23 -4.29
C PRO A 30 25.19 1.04 -4.13
N CYS A 31 25.02 1.48 -2.87
CA CYS A 31 24.31 2.71 -2.55
C CYS A 31 25.06 3.95 -3.06
N THR A 32 24.58 4.47 -4.18
CA THR A 32 25.01 5.73 -4.80
C THR A 32 23.80 6.67 -4.92
N LYS A 33 24.02 7.96 -5.22
CA LYS A 33 22.91 8.90 -5.43
C LYS A 33 21.93 8.44 -6.52
N ILE A 34 22.46 7.84 -7.59
CA ILE A 34 21.66 7.31 -8.71
C ILE A 34 20.86 6.09 -8.26
N SER A 35 21.49 5.18 -7.50
CA SER A 35 20.79 3.99 -7.06
C SER A 35 19.67 4.31 -6.07
N ASN A 36 19.84 5.38 -5.26
CA ASN A 36 18.82 5.89 -4.36
C ASN A 36 17.62 6.49 -5.12
N LEU A 37 17.87 7.18 -6.24
CA LEU A 37 16.80 7.70 -7.10
C LEU A 37 15.91 6.58 -7.66
N ILE A 38 16.50 5.50 -8.14
CA ILE A 38 15.76 4.33 -8.61
C ILE A 38 15.02 3.67 -7.44
N GLY A 39 15.57 3.71 -6.23
CA GLY A 39 14.88 3.24 -5.03
C GLY A 39 13.57 3.99 -4.74
N TYR A 40 13.47 5.28 -5.06
CA TYR A 40 12.19 6.01 -5.00
C TYR A 40 11.13 5.45 -5.97
N ILE A 41 11.53 4.86 -7.10
CA ILE A 41 10.60 4.17 -8.00
C ILE A 41 9.99 2.94 -7.32
N PHE A 42 10.80 2.18 -6.57
CA PHE A 42 10.28 1.06 -5.77
C PHE A 42 9.35 1.52 -4.65
N LEU A 43 9.65 2.64 -3.99
CA LEU A 43 8.78 3.25 -2.99
C LEU A 43 7.42 3.63 -3.60
N GLU A 44 7.44 4.35 -4.72
CA GLU A 44 6.22 4.75 -5.43
C GLU A 44 5.44 3.54 -5.93
N ALA A 45 6.12 2.52 -6.47
CA ALA A 45 5.47 1.28 -6.88
C ALA A 45 4.80 0.59 -5.70
N PHE A 46 5.47 0.51 -4.55
CA PHE A 46 4.96 -0.14 -3.35
C PHE A 46 3.74 0.59 -2.78
N LEU A 47 3.84 1.89 -2.52
CA LEU A 47 2.74 2.70 -1.98
C LEU A 47 1.61 2.87 -3.01
N GLY A 48 1.98 3.16 -4.25
CA GLY A 48 1.05 3.35 -5.37
C GLY A 48 0.26 2.10 -5.70
N TYR A 49 0.85 0.91 -5.57
CA TYR A 49 0.13 -0.35 -5.77
C TYR A 49 -0.97 -0.56 -4.73
N ASN A 50 -0.70 -0.26 -3.45
CA ASN A 50 -1.70 -0.30 -2.38
C ASN A 50 -2.88 0.64 -2.70
N PHE A 51 -2.58 1.89 -3.05
CA PHE A 51 -3.59 2.86 -3.47
C PHE A 51 -4.39 2.39 -4.70
N TYR A 52 -3.69 1.88 -5.71
CA TYR A 52 -4.27 1.43 -6.97
C TYR A 52 -5.27 0.28 -6.77
N ILE A 53 -4.95 -0.70 -5.94
CA ILE A 53 -5.88 -1.79 -5.64
C ILE A 53 -7.15 -1.25 -4.96
N GLY A 54 -6.99 -0.36 -3.99
CA GLY A 54 -8.10 0.33 -3.33
C GLY A 54 -8.99 1.09 -4.32
N TYR A 55 -8.37 1.78 -5.28
CA TYR A 55 -9.08 2.51 -6.33
C TYR A 55 -9.71 1.60 -7.39
N LYS A 56 -9.04 0.53 -7.81
CA LYS A 56 -9.46 -0.29 -8.96
C LYS A 56 -10.66 -1.17 -8.68
N TYR A 57 -10.84 -1.62 -7.45
CA TYR A 57 -11.97 -2.48 -7.11
C TYR A 57 -12.93 -1.65 -6.25
N LYS A 58 -14.21 -1.60 -6.64
CA LYS A 58 -15.26 -0.87 -5.90
C LYS A 58 -15.47 -1.55 -4.54
N LEU A 59 -14.60 -1.26 -3.59
CA LEU A 59 -14.59 -1.81 -2.24
C LEU A 59 -15.41 -0.90 -1.33
N SER A 60 -16.27 -1.48 -0.51
CA SER A 60 -16.87 -0.79 0.63
C SER A 60 -15.80 -0.46 1.69
N ILE A 61 -16.16 0.38 2.67
CA ILE A 61 -15.24 0.78 3.75
C ILE A 61 -14.68 -0.43 4.49
N LYS A 62 -15.56 -1.36 4.88
CA LYS A 62 -15.17 -2.58 5.60
C LYS A 62 -14.27 -3.46 4.73
N GLU A 63 -14.62 -3.64 3.46
CA GLU A 63 -13.80 -4.43 2.53
C GLU A 63 -12.43 -3.81 2.28
N SER A 64 -12.32 -2.48 2.15
CA SER A 64 -11.02 -1.83 1.92
C SER A 64 -10.07 -1.98 3.10
N LEU A 65 -10.59 -1.93 4.33
CA LEU A 65 -9.77 -2.15 5.53
C LEU A 65 -9.27 -3.60 5.61
N ILE A 66 -10.15 -4.57 5.38
CA ILE A 66 -9.77 -5.99 5.43
C ILE A 66 -8.80 -6.34 4.29
N VAL A 67 -9.04 -5.83 3.08
CA VAL A 67 -8.11 -5.99 1.94
C VAL A 67 -6.75 -5.37 2.26
N GLY A 68 -6.71 -4.19 2.88
CA GLY A 68 -5.47 -3.56 3.31
C GLY A 68 -4.70 -4.39 4.34
N ILE A 69 -5.39 -4.92 5.35
CA ILE A 69 -4.79 -5.80 6.37
C ILE A 69 -4.23 -7.07 5.72
N LEU A 70 -5.01 -7.72 4.84
CA LEU A 70 -4.55 -8.90 4.11
C LEU A 70 -3.33 -8.60 3.22
N GLY A 71 -3.33 -7.45 2.54
CA GLY A 71 -2.21 -7.00 1.72
C GLY A 71 -0.92 -6.78 2.53
N CYS A 72 -1.06 -6.29 3.76
CA CYS A 72 0.04 -6.13 4.71
C CYS A 72 0.36 -7.43 5.47
N GLY A 73 -0.31 -8.54 5.18
CA GLY A 73 -0.21 -9.79 5.94
C GLY A 73 1.23 -10.29 6.08
N PHE A 74 2.06 -10.09 5.07
CA PHE A 74 3.47 -10.46 5.11
C PHE A 74 4.26 -9.60 6.11
N GLY A 75 4.04 -8.28 6.11
CA GLY A 75 4.66 -7.37 7.08
C GLY A 75 4.18 -7.64 8.51
N ILE A 76 2.89 -7.95 8.68
CA ILE A 76 2.32 -8.34 9.99
C ILE A 76 2.96 -9.65 10.49
N PHE A 77 3.11 -10.62 9.59
CA PHE A 77 3.76 -11.89 9.90
C PHE A 77 5.21 -11.69 10.34
N LEU A 78 6.01 -10.94 9.57
CA LEU A 78 7.40 -10.65 9.93
C LEU A 78 7.52 -9.85 11.22
N LEU A 79 6.65 -8.86 11.42
CA LEU A 79 6.62 -8.05 12.64
C LEU A 79 6.36 -8.92 13.88
N PHE A 80 5.50 -9.94 13.79
CA PHE A 80 5.25 -10.86 14.91
C PHE A 80 6.54 -11.58 15.35
N PHE A 81 7.29 -12.15 14.42
CA PHE A 81 8.56 -12.84 14.74
C PHE A 81 9.65 -11.87 15.18
N ALA A 82 9.72 -10.69 14.59
CA ALA A 82 10.69 -9.67 15.00
C ALA A 82 10.41 -9.19 16.43
N THR A 83 9.14 -8.96 16.77
CA THR A 83 8.73 -8.59 18.14
C THR A 83 9.09 -9.68 19.15
N TYR A 84 8.87 -10.96 18.81
CA TYR A 84 9.29 -12.09 19.64
C TYR A 84 10.81 -12.11 19.84
N THR A 85 11.57 -11.96 18.76
CA THR A 85 13.05 -11.99 18.80
C THR A 85 13.60 -10.82 19.63
N TYR A 86 13.00 -9.63 19.49
CA TYR A 86 13.39 -8.44 20.22
C TYR A 86 13.14 -8.57 21.73
N TYR A 87 11.94 -8.98 22.14
CA TYR A 87 11.54 -8.95 23.56
C TYR A 87 11.86 -10.25 24.32
N ILE A 88 11.82 -11.40 23.66
CA ILE A 88 12.00 -12.71 24.31
C ILE A 88 13.45 -13.20 24.19
N LEU A 89 14.04 -13.07 23.00
CA LEU A 89 15.43 -13.51 22.77
C LEU A 89 16.45 -12.40 23.04
N ASN A 90 16.00 -11.16 23.27
CA ASN A 90 16.86 -9.97 23.44
C ASN A 90 17.86 -9.77 22.29
N ASP A 91 17.47 -10.16 21.07
CA ASP A 91 18.33 -10.04 19.89
C ASP A 91 17.79 -8.98 18.92
N ILE A 92 18.36 -7.77 19.05
CA ILE A 92 17.96 -6.59 18.26
C ILE A 92 18.37 -6.74 16.79
N TYR A 93 19.54 -7.34 16.54
CA TYR A 93 20.08 -7.47 15.20
C TYR A 93 19.17 -8.36 14.34
N TRP A 94 18.86 -9.56 14.84
CA TRP A 94 18.00 -10.49 14.13
C TRP A 94 16.55 -9.99 14.02
N SER A 95 16.05 -9.31 15.05
CA SER A 95 14.74 -8.64 14.99
C SER A 95 14.66 -7.66 13.82
N ASN A 96 15.62 -6.74 13.71
CA ASN A 96 15.61 -5.73 12.64
C ASN A 96 15.79 -6.37 11.25
N TRP A 97 16.63 -7.38 11.14
CA TRP A 97 16.85 -8.09 9.88
C TRP A 97 15.58 -8.78 9.37
N MET A 98 14.76 -9.36 10.25
CA MET A 98 13.51 -10.02 9.85
C MET A 98 12.51 -9.05 9.19
N VAL A 99 12.38 -7.82 9.71
CA VAL A 99 11.45 -6.83 9.17
C VAL A 99 12.02 -6.05 7.98
N GLU A 100 13.34 -6.05 7.81
CA GLU A 100 14.05 -5.38 6.72
C GLU A 100 13.49 -5.72 5.35
N PHE A 101 13.17 -6.99 5.16
CA PHE A 101 12.61 -7.50 3.91
C PHE A 101 11.26 -6.86 3.52
N TYR A 102 10.43 -6.47 4.50
CA TYR A 102 9.12 -5.89 4.21
C TYR A 102 9.21 -4.42 3.76
N PHE A 103 10.13 -3.64 4.33
CA PHE A 103 10.25 -2.21 4.03
C PHE A 103 11.41 -1.88 3.08
N LEU A 104 12.12 -2.87 2.56
CA LEU A 104 13.12 -2.69 1.52
C LEU A 104 12.69 -1.82 0.32
N PRO A 105 11.44 -1.87 -0.17
CA PRO A 105 10.97 -0.93 -1.19
C PRO A 105 11.04 0.55 -0.76
N THR A 106 11.09 0.83 0.54
CA THR A 106 11.16 2.18 1.10
C THR A 106 12.55 2.57 1.58
N MET A 107 13.57 1.74 1.32
CA MET A 107 14.93 1.93 1.83
C MET A 107 15.53 3.28 1.44
N SER A 108 15.23 3.80 0.25
CA SER A 108 15.72 5.12 -0.17
C SER A 108 15.19 6.27 0.67
N PHE A 109 13.93 6.17 1.11
CA PHE A 109 13.35 7.13 2.04
C PHE A 109 13.97 7.02 3.43
N ILE A 110 14.27 5.79 3.87
CA ILE A 110 14.95 5.58 5.15
C ILE A 110 16.36 6.19 5.11
N ASN A 111 17.15 5.89 4.07
CA ASN A 111 18.52 6.38 3.94
C ASN A 111 18.63 7.91 3.96
N ASP A 112 17.63 8.62 3.42
CA ASP A 112 17.66 10.08 3.34
C ASP A 112 17.10 10.76 4.61
N PHE A 113 16.17 10.13 5.34
CA PHE A 113 15.42 10.79 6.42
C PHE A 113 15.57 10.16 7.82
N PHE A 114 16.02 8.92 7.91
CA PHE A 114 16.13 8.17 9.17
C PHE A 114 17.55 7.67 9.40
N LYS A 115 18.05 7.83 10.63
CA LYS A 115 19.37 7.30 11.02
C LYS A 115 19.34 5.80 11.31
N ASP A 116 18.27 5.31 11.93
CA ASP A 116 18.15 3.93 12.40
C ASP A 116 16.81 3.31 12.05
N MET A 117 16.85 2.03 11.69
CA MET A 117 15.65 1.25 11.37
C MET A 117 15.07 0.65 12.65
N THR A 118 13.77 0.88 12.87
CA THR A 118 13.08 0.46 14.09
C THR A 118 11.83 -0.33 13.78
N LEU A 119 11.41 -1.19 14.71
CA LEU A 119 10.12 -1.88 14.64
C LEU A 119 8.93 -0.90 14.47
N ILE A 120 9.04 0.31 15.05
CA ILE A 120 8.04 1.38 14.93
C ILE A 120 7.84 1.80 13.47
N TYR A 121 8.91 1.85 12.68
CA TYR A 121 8.79 2.18 11.26
C TYR A 121 7.97 1.13 10.51
N THR A 122 8.17 -0.16 10.82
CA THR A 122 7.40 -1.27 10.22
C THR A 122 5.91 -1.13 10.52
N VAL A 123 5.55 -0.83 11.77
CA VAL A 123 4.17 -0.56 12.19
C VAL A 123 3.59 0.63 11.41
N SER A 124 4.36 1.71 11.31
CA SER A 124 3.96 2.93 10.60
C SER A 124 3.68 2.66 9.12
N LEU A 125 4.52 1.85 8.47
CA LEU A 125 4.36 1.47 7.07
C LEU A 125 3.14 0.58 6.83
N ILE A 126 2.86 -0.36 7.74
CA ILE A 126 1.64 -1.19 7.70
C ILE A 126 0.40 -0.31 7.77
N ILE A 127 0.36 0.62 8.73
CA ILE A 127 -0.77 1.55 8.89
C ILE A 127 -0.93 2.41 7.63
N LEU A 128 0.15 2.96 7.10
CA LEU A 128 0.14 3.76 5.87
C LEU A 128 -0.45 2.97 4.68
N ASN A 129 0.00 1.73 4.46
CA ASN A 129 -0.50 0.89 3.38
C ASN A 129 -2.00 0.60 3.49
N ILE A 130 -2.50 0.31 4.70
CA ILE A 130 -3.94 0.12 4.95
C ILE A 130 -4.72 1.41 4.63
N LEU A 131 -4.20 2.56 5.06
CA LEU A 131 -4.81 3.86 4.77
C LEU A 131 -4.82 4.19 3.28
N LEU A 132 -3.77 3.83 2.54
CA LEU A 132 -3.70 4.04 1.09
C LEU A 132 -4.78 3.23 0.34
N VAL A 133 -5.00 1.97 0.72
CA VAL A 133 -6.09 1.15 0.16
C VAL A 133 -7.44 1.78 0.46
N PHE A 134 -7.65 2.26 1.69
CA PHE A 134 -8.87 2.96 2.07
C PHE A 134 -9.09 4.25 1.26
N LEU A 135 -8.07 5.10 1.16
CA LEU A 135 -8.11 6.36 0.41
C LEU A 135 -8.43 6.11 -1.08
N GLY A 136 -7.80 5.12 -1.70
CA GLY A 136 -8.08 4.72 -3.08
C GLY A 136 -9.55 4.39 -3.29
N SER A 137 -10.14 3.60 -2.39
CA SER A 137 -11.57 3.27 -2.41
C SER A 137 -12.46 4.51 -2.29
N ARG A 138 -12.13 5.42 -1.36
CA ARG A 138 -12.91 6.65 -1.13
C ARG A 138 -12.88 7.58 -2.34
N ILE A 139 -11.71 7.79 -2.95
CA ILE A 139 -11.57 8.66 -4.12
C ILE A 139 -12.40 8.13 -5.29
N ARG A 140 -12.40 6.81 -5.51
CA ARG A 140 -13.27 6.21 -6.54
C ARG A 140 -14.74 6.45 -6.24
N TYR A 141 -15.17 6.22 -5.00
CA TYR A 141 -16.55 6.44 -4.61
C TYR A 141 -16.99 7.89 -4.88
N CYS A 142 -16.16 8.87 -4.50
CA CYS A 142 -16.41 10.28 -4.80
C CYS A 142 -16.50 10.56 -6.30
N LYS A 143 -15.59 10.00 -7.11
CA LYS A 143 -15.60 10.14 -8.57
C LYS A 143 -16.88 9.59 -9.20
N GLU A 144 -17.35 8.43 -8.76
CA GLU A 144 -18.59 7.82 -9.25
C GLU A 144 -19.82 8.65 -8.87
N LYS A 145 -19.88 9.14 -7.62
CA LYS A 145 -20.96 10.02 -7.16
C LYS A 145 -21.01 11.33 -7.97
N PHE A 146 -19.85 11.93 -8.26
CA PHE A 146 -19.77 13.15 -9.06
C PHE A 146 -20.26 12.93 -10.50
N ASN A 147 -19.87 11.81 -11.12
CA ASN A 147 -20.32 11.46 -12.47
C ASN A 147 -21.83 11.24 -12.55
N LEU A 148 -22.44 10.61 -11.54
CA LEU A 148 -23.89 10.43 -11.47
C LEU A 148 -24.64 11.78 -11.36
N ILE A 149 -24.12 12.71 -10.56
CA ILE A 149 -24.69 14.07 -10.44
C ILE A 149 -24.59 14.82 -11.77
N LYS A 150 -23.48 14.66 -12.49
CA LYS A 150 -23.31 15.29 -13.81
C LYS A 150 -24.31 14.73 -14.83
N GLN A 151 -24.53 13.40 -14.83
CA GLN A 151 -25.49 12.74 -15.72
C GLN A 151 -26.95 13.11 -15.39
N SER A 152 -27.33 13.23 -14.11
CA SER A 152 -28.68 13.63 -13.74
C SER A 152 -28.99 15.06 -14.15
N LYS A 153 -28.04 15.99 -14.00
CA LYS A 153 -28.18 17.37 -14.51
C LYS A 153 -28.35 17.42 -16.03
N GLN A 154 -27.58 16.62 -16.77
CA GLN A 154 -27.67 16.58 -18.23
C GLN A 154 -29.00 15.98 -18.71
N LYS A 155 -29.51 14.95 -18.03
CA LYS A 155 -30.81 14.33 -18.33
C LYS A 155 -31.99 15.27 -18.04
N ASN A 156 -31.94 16.02 -16.93
CA ASN A 156 -32.99 17.00 -16.59
C ASN A 156 -33.04 18.15 -17.60
N ASN A 157 -31.89 18.64 -18.07
CA ASN A 157 -31.85 19.67 -19.12
C ASN A 157 -32.41 19.16 -20.46
N LEU A 158 -32.25 17.87 -20.76
CA LEU A 158 -32.80 17.27 -21.99
C LEU A 158 -34.33 17.12 -21.92
N PHE A 159 -34.88 16.85 -20.74
CA PHE A 159 -36.32 16.76 -20.51
C PHE A 159 -36.99 18.13 -20.63
N THR A 160 -36.43 19.18 -20.02
CA THR A 160 -36.97 20.55 -20.16
C THR A 160 -36.99 21.02 -21.61
N TYR A 161 -36.02 20.66 -22.45
CA TYR A 161 -36.04 21.00 -23.87
C TYR A 161 -37.12 20.26 -24.67
N ARG A 162 -37.52 19.05 -24.25
CA ARG A 162 -38.60 18.29 -24.90
C ARG A 162 -39.98 18.80 -24.52
N ASP A 163 -40.15 19.32 -23.31
CA ASP A 163 -41.43 19.90 -22.86
C ASP A 163 -41.68 21.31 -23.44
N PHE A 164 -40.67 21.91 -24.08
CA PHE A 164 -40.74 23.23 -24.72
C PHE A 164 -40.96 23.19 -26.25
N LEU A 165 -40.95 22.00 -26.87
CA LEU A 165 -41.19 21.77 -28.32
C LEU A 165 -42.56 21.14 -28.54
#